data_AF-A0A0G0JWZ5-F1
#
_entry.id   AF-A0A0G0JWZ5-F1
#
_cell.length_a   1.000
_cell.length_b   1.000
_cell.length_c   1.000
_cell.angle_alpha   90.00
_cell.angle_beta   90.00
_cell.angle_gamma   90.00
#
_symmetry.space_group_name_H-M   'P 1'
#
loop_
_entity.id
_entity.type
_entity.pdbx_description
1 polymer ?
#
loop_
_entity_poly.entity_id
_entity_poly.type
_entity_poly.pdbx_seq_one_letter_code
_entity_poly.pdbx_strand_id
1 'polypeptide(L)'
;MALVATDWTITRGVANDIRYVGGDHDGTGGTPSYATVIEFHRWLQGLADDAVAAGDDELDITSLNPSARSTDNIITLINNYNIDATAAEHLYDGSIIQNDGDDIYDGIVNFGNADVQIRIIQNGAVISSALSFWNYNNAGLNADATSGISHRFMIKTVSGGNPIDGRKLIGTCRRFGYTYSEFTINATARGNNVLALTDSTDLNNQTDSGTVSGWSTDYTNTEGYAALDIDNNLEDEHYYSDWNISGTHTTINDFYEYTKYLSRDGSSATTLYGISGELFRGITHDITVVQSTGTFVEPELLTWGAGATLGTGQLFAANSTTSATHLYIQLLTGAAPNGSITGATGVASVTSYLERTVSKPFCGASTGSAIIGAYGLGIEPTDLSSSDSLSDLEGDAPKSPPNYVTNTLAGLVDGEDRVLVAPRFGVDSNNDPAINKTQMTLSTALAADNITSVVVNAVPDYTPASGTIRVIDNDGFERRLIYTAVNTTSKTFTIDPAASEADVPNVADFLTVNASISNGVYISYIDDLAGAPGSLSFTSVHSDVTALSLVIIVRDGGEVNNTPIKQYIAPWSQTNSNNTATAIRTSDT
;
A
#
# COMPACT_ATOMS: atom_id res chain seq x y z
N MET A 1 16.24 -30.39 28.38
CA MET A 1 16.03 -31.83 28.09
C MET A 1 17.41 -32.40 27.83
N ALA A 2 17.81 -33.52 28.43
CA ALA A 2 19.20 -33.96 28.31
C ALA A 2 19.61 -34.20 26.84
N LEU A 3 20.82 -33.75 26.47
CA LEU A 3 21.42 -33.98 25.16
C LEU A 3 21.46 -35.49 24.84
N VAL A 4 21.14 -35.86 23.60
CA VAL A 4 21.16 -37.24 23.12
C VAL A 4 22.56 -37.56 22.59
N ALA A 5 23.43 -38.14 23.42
CA ALA A 5 24.86 -38.29 23.11
C ALA A 5 25.13 -39.08 21.81
N THR A 6 24.30 -40.07 21.47
CA THR A 6 24.45 -40.89 20.25
C THR A 6 24.26 -40.13 18.95
N ASP A 7 23.71 -38.92 19.01
CA ASP A 7 23.51 -38.06 17.84
C ASP A 7 24.68 -37.11 17.63
N TRP A 8 25.76 -37.25 18.40
CA TRP A 8 26.95 -36.41 18.34
C TRP A 8 28.20 -37.28 18.24
N THR A 9 29.23 -36.76 17.57
CA THR A 9 30.56 -37.38 17.51
C THR A 9 31.64 -36.32 17.69
N ILE A 10 32.79 -36.75 18.20
CA ILE A 10 33.97 -35.89 18.35
C ILE A 10 35.17 -36.59 17.72
N THR A 11 35.64 -36.08 16.59
CA THR A 11 36.83 -36.62 15.92
C THR A 11 38.04 -35.73 16.20
N ARG A 12 39.12 -36.28 16.78
CA ARG A 12 40.36 -35.52 16.96
C ARG A 12 41.07 -35.35 15.63
N GLY A 13 41.64 -34.18 15.45
CA GLY A 13 42.39 -33.86 14.26
C GLY A 13 43.04 -32.50 14.37
N VAL A 14 43.42 -31.94 13.22
CA VAL A 14 43.94 -30.56 13.18
C VAL A 14 42.86 -29.56 13.64
N ALA A 15 41.58 -29.89 13.43
CA ALA A 15 40.43 -29.05 13.72
C ALA A 15 39.47 -29.61 14.80
N ASN A 16 39.75 -30.73 15.47
CA ASN A 16 38.90 -31.30 16.55
C ASN A 16 37.38 -31.15 16.32
N ASP A 17 36.86 -31.92 15.38
CA ASP A 17 35.52 -31.72 14.82
C ASP A 17 34.43 -32.32 15.70
N ILE A 18 33.47 -31.50 16.13
CA ILE A 18 32.24 -31.93 16.79
C ILE A 18 31.11 -31.91 15.74
N ARG A 19 30.47 -33.05 15.50
CA ARG A 19 29.47 -33.20 14.44
C ARG A 19 28.18 -33.82 14.95
N TYR A 20 27.07 -33.29 14.48
CA TYR A 20 25.77 -33.90 14.67
C TYR A 20 25.58 -35.01 13.61
N VAL A 21 25.23 -36.21 14.06
CA VAL A 21 25.06 -37.41 13.23
C VAL A 21 23.68 -38.06 13.41
N GLY A 22 22.79 -37.42 14.18
CA GLY A 22 21.41 -37.86 14.40
C GLY A 22 20.49 -37.62 13.21
N GLY A 23 19.17 -37.70 13.44
CA GLY A 23 18.16 -37.42 12.42
C GLY A 23 18.14 -35.95 12.01
N ASP A 24 17.88 -35.68 10.74
CA ASP A 24 17.78 -34.35 10.15
C ASP A 24 16.31 -33.87 10.06
N HIS A 25 16.12 -32.58 9.78
CA HIS A 25 14.82 -31.90 9.67
C HIS A 25 14.02 -32.29 8.42
N ASP A 26 14.60 -33.08 7.50
CA ASP A 26 13.92 -33.66 6.35
C ASP A 26 13.42 -35.10 6.59
N GLY A 27 13.66 -35.64 7.80
CA GLY A 27 13.32 -37.01 8.19
C GLY A 27 14.38 -38.06 7.81
N THR A 28 15.49 -37.66 7.20
CA THR A 28 16.66 -38.53 6.98
C THR A 28 17.34 -38.83 8.32
N GLY A 29 17.88 -40.04 8.49
CA GLY A 29 18.65 -40.38 9.69
C GLY A 29 17.85 -40.63 10.98
N GLY A 30 16.52 -40.39 10.98
CA GLY A 30 15.64 -40.65 12.12
C GLY A 30 14.98 -39.38 12.66
N THR A 31 14.63 -39.39 13.94
CA THR A 31 14.03 -38.21 14.60
C THR A 31 15.15 -37.26 15.05
N PRO A 32 15.10 -35.97 14.69
CA PRO A 32 16.09 -35.01 15.16
C PRO A 32 16.04 -34.80 16.67
N SER A 33 17.20 -34.63 17.30
CA SER A 33 17.34 -34.22 18.69
C SER A 33 17.90 -32.81 18.80
N TYR A 34 17.66 -32.19 19.94
CA TYR A 34 18.02 -30.79 20.20
C TYR A 34 18.55 -30.64 21.62
N ALA A 35 19.53 -29.76 21.80
CA ALA A 35 20.07 -29.44 23.11
C ALA A 35 20.24 -27.93 23.28
N THR A 36 20.07 -27.45 24.51
CA THR A 36 20.49 -26.08 24.83
C THR A 36 22.03 -25.99 24.75
N VAL A 37 22.58 -24.82 24.45
CA VAL A 37 24.05 -24.63 24.42
C VAL A 37 24.70 -24.98 25.77
N ILE A 38 23.98 -24.81 26.89
CA ILE A 38 24.48 -25.21 28.22
C ILE A 38 24.51 -26.73 28.40
N GLU A 39 23.51 -27.45 27.91
CA GLU A 39 23.51 -28.92 27.93
C GLU A 39 24.65 -29.47 27.08
N PHE A 40 24.89 -28.88 25.91
CA PHE A 40 26.02 -29.19 25.04
C PHE A 40 27.38 -28.95 25.73
N HIS A 41 27.58 -27.79 26.34
CA HIS A 41 28.80 -27.51 27.11
C HIS A 41 29.03 -28.52 28.23
N ARG A 42 27.98 -28.87 28.99
CA ARG A 42 28.08 -29.83 30.10
C ARG A 42 28.41 -31.23 29.62
N TRP A 43 27.89 -31.65 28.48
CA TRP A 43 28.25 -32.92 27.85
C TRP A 43 29.73 -32.94 27.45
N LEU A 44 30.22 -31.88 26.80
CA LEU A 44 31.64 -31.74 26.45
C LEU A 44 32.56 -31.76 27.68
N GLN A 45 32.17 -31.08 28.77
CA GLN A 45 32.95 -31.11 30.02
C GLN A 45 32.92 -32.49 30.69
N GLY A 46 31.83 -33.25 30.55
CA GLY A 46 31.75 -34.62 31.04
C GLY A 46 32.74 -35.53 30.33
N LEU A 47 32.73 -35.51 28.99
CA LEU A 47 33.71 -36.27 28.19
C LEU A 47 35.15 -35.84 28.48
N ALA A 48 35.40 -34.55 28.67
CA ALA A 48 36.73 -34.04 29.02
C ALA A 48 37.19 -34.41 30.46
N ASP A 49 36.31 -34.95 31.31
CA ASP A 49 36.67 -35.48 32.63
C ASP A 49 36.80 -37.02 32.62
N ASP A 50 36.39 -37.68 31.53
CA ASP A 50 36.46 -39.13 31.41
C ASP A 50 37.90 -39.63 31.38
N ALA A 51 38.14 -40.76 32.03
CA ALA A 51 39.48 -41.32 32.16
C ALA A 51 40.08 -41.76 30.82
N VAL A 52 39.23 -42.17 29.86
CA VAL A 52 39.61 -42.66 28.53
C VAL A 52 38.46 -42.38 27.56
N ALA A 53 38.80 -41.85 26.37
CA ALA A 53 37.87 -41.66 25.26
C ALA A 53 37.27 -43.00 24.80
N ALA A 54 36.01 -43.02 24.37
CA ALA A 54 35.31 -44.24 23.99
C ALA A 54 34.51 -44.06 22.70
N GLY A 55 34.52 -45.09 21.84
CA GLY A 55 33.75 -45.07 20.60
C GLY A 55 34.26 -44.01 19.60
N ASP A 56 33.32 -43.24 19.07
CA ASP A 56 33.47 -42.10 18.16
C ASP A 56 33.55 -40.74 18.89
N ASP A 57 33.60 -40.76 20.22
CA ASP A 57 33.87 -39.59 21.06
C ASP A 57 35.34 -39.60 21.49
N GLU A 58 36.20 -39.00 20.67
CA GLU A 58 37.65 -38.96 20.89
C GLU A 58 38.09 -37.88 21.89
N LEU A 59 37.36 -37.67 22.99
CA LEU A 59 37.64 -36.66 24.02
C LEU A 59 37.78 -37.32 25.41
N ASP A 60 38.79 -36.92 26.18
CA ASP A 60 39.09 -37.43 27.54
C ASP A 60 39.89 -36.43 28.39
N ILE A 61 40.19 -36.80 29.64
CA ILE A 61 40.96 -35.99 30.61
C ILE A 61 42.38 -35.62 30.17
N THR A 62 42.94 -36.30 29.17
CA THR A 62 44.27 -35.96 28.63
C THR A 62 44.19 -34.95 27.49
N SER A 63 42.99 -34.73 26.96
CA SER A 63 42.73 -33.84 25.85
C SER A 63 42.66 -32.38 26.32
N LEU A 64 42.93 -31.44 25.41
CA LEU A 64 42.73 -30.02 25.70
C LEU A 64 41.25 -29.74 25.90
N ASN A 65 40.94 -28.87 26.87
CA ASN A 65 39.58 -28.50 27.21
C ASN A 65 38.81 -28.01 25.95
N PRO A 66 37.65 -28.57 25.60
CA PRO A 66 36.99 -28.25 24.32
C PRO A 66 36.19 -26.94 24.33
N SER A 67 35.74 -26.49 25.51
CA SER A 67 34.87 -25.32 25.61
C SER A 67 35.05 -24.54 26.91
N ALA A 68 34.74 -23.25 26.84
CA ALA A 68 34.61 -22.35 27.97
C ALA A 68 33.22 -21.71 27.96
N ARG A 69 32.70 -21.38 29.15
CA ARG A 69 31.43 -20.66 29.29
C ARG A 69 31.67 -19.28 29.89
N SER A 70 31.05 -18.25 29.31
CA SER A 70 31.00 -16.91 29.91
C SER A 70 29.72 -16.72 30.73
N THR A 71 28.62 -17.28 30.25
CA THR A 71 27.32 -17.39 30.93
C THR A 71 26.72 -18.74 30.56
N ASP A 72 25.57 -19.09 31.12
CA ASP A 72 24.88 -20.32 30.70
C ASP A 72 24.36 -20.24 29.24
N ASN A 73 24.23 -19.04 28.65
CA ASN A 73 23.79 -18.87 27.26
C ASN A 73 24.92 -18.45 26.31
N ILE A 74 26.18 -18.41 26.75
CA ILE A 74 27.31 -18.00 25.89
C ILE A 74 28.46 -18.97 26.08
N ILE A 75 28.66 -19.82 25.08
CA ILE A 75 29.68 -20.87 25.06
C ILE A 75 30.70 -20.55 23.96
N THR A 76 31.97 -20.64 24.31
CA THR A 76 33.10 -20.52 23.37
C THR A 76 33.75 -21.88 23.20
N LEU A 77 33.81 -22.38 21.98
CA LEU A 77 34.65 -23.51 21.61
C LEU A 77 36.10 -23.02 21.47
N ILE A 78 37.01 -23.73 22.13
CA ILE A 78 38.43 -23.34 22.26
C ILE A 78 39.31 -24.49 21.81
N ASN A 79 40.63 -24.29 21.72
CA ASN A 79 41.60 -25.34 21.36
C ASN A 79 41.25 -26.06 20.04
N ASN A 80 40.85 -25.26 19.05
CA ASN A 80 40.42 -25.65 17.70
C ASN A 80 39.12 -26.46 17.61
N TYR A 81 38.43 -26.77 18.72
CA TYR A 81 37.15 -27.45 18.61
C TYR A 81 36.13 -26.60 17.86
N ASN A 82 35.34 -27.22 16.99
CA ASN A 82 34.35 -26.53 16.16
C ASN A 82 33.12 -27.38 15.90
N ILE A 83 32.01 -26.69 15.58
CA ILE A 83 30.81 -27.26 14.98
C ILE A 83 30.65 -26.73 13.55
N ASP A 84 30.02 -27.53 12.70
CA ASP A 84 29.59 -27.10 11.37
C ASP A 84 28.18 -26.48 11.40
N ALA A 85 27.69 -26.06 10.23
CA ALA A 85 26.38 -25.44 10.11
C ALA A 85 25.27 -26.40 10.54
N THR A 86 25.34 -27.67 10.13
CA THR A 86 24.36 -28.71 10.48
C THR A 86 24.27 -28.89 12.00
N ALA A 87 25.39 -29.06 12.69
CA ALA A 87 25.41 -29.17 14.15
C ALA A 87 24.82 -27.93 14.85
N ALA A 88 24.99 -26.73 14.28
CA ALA A 88 24.43 -25.51 14.86
C ALA A 88 22.89 -25.46 14.80
N GLU A 89 22.24 -26.14 13.85
CA GLU A 89 20.77 -26.22 13.73
C GLU A 89 20.13 -26.97 14.91
N HIS A 90 20.89 -27.88 15.54
CA HIS A 90 20.45 -28.72 16.66
C HIS A 90 20.73 -28.13 18.05
N LEU A 91 21.27 -26.91 18.09
CA LEU A 91 21.58 -26.19 19.32
C LEU A 91 20.72 -24.92 19.44
N TYR A 92 20.29 -24.61 20.65
CA TYR A 92 19.44 -23.44 20.91
C TYR A 92 19.68 -22.85 22.31
N ASP A 93 18.96 -21.78 22.65
CA ASP A 93 19.00 -21.12 23.96
C ASP A 93 20.37 -20.50 24.31
N GLY A 94 21.09 -20.00 23.30
CA GLY A 94 22.29 -19.21 23.50
C GLY A 94 23.13 -19.06 22.24
N SER A 95 24.40 -18.66 22.41
CA SER A 95 25.36 -18.51 21.32
C SER A 95 26.51 -19.51 21.42
N ILE A 96 27.04 -19.88 20.25
CA ILE A 96 28.31 -20.57 20.08
C ILE A 96 29.31 -19.64 19.40
N ILE A 97 30.45 -19.42 20.04
CA ILE A 97 31.60 -18.69 19.51
C ILE A 97 32.70 -19.72 19.22
N GLN A 98 33.27 -19.71 18.02
CA GLN A 98 34.38 -20.61 17.67
C GLN A 98 35.44 -19.90 16.83
N ASN A 99 36.56 -20.57 16.58
CA ASN A 99 37.66 -20.04 15.76
C ASN A 99 38.12 -18.66 16.23
N ASP A 100 38.36 -18.50 17.53
CA ASP A 100 38.76 -17.23 18.16
C ASP A 100 37.78 -16.06 17.93
N GLY A 101 36.51 -16.38 17.63
CA GLY A 101 35.46 -15.40 17.35
C GLY A 101 35.26 -15.10 15.88
N ASP A 102 35.99 -15.78 14.99
CA ASP A 102 35.83 -15.63 13.56
C ASP A 102 34.49 -16.20 13.06
N ASP A 103 33.95 -17.20 13.74
CA ASP A 103 32.63 -17.75 13.44
C ASP A 103 31.76 -17.71 14.70
N ILE A 104 30.58 -17.10 14.58
CA ILE A 104 29.66 -16.96 15.71
C ILE A 104 28.24 -17.25 15.27
N TYR A 105 27.57 -18.11 16.01
CA TYR A 105 26.15 -18.43 15.91
C TYR A 105 25.43 -17.84 17.12
N ASP A 106 24.40 -17.01 16.88
CA ASP A 106 23.63 -16.37 17.93
C ASP A 106 22.23 -16.96 18.06
N GLY A 107 21.77 -17.08 19.30
CA GLY A 107 20.44 -17.57 19.63
C GLY A 107 19.36 -16.57 19.25
N ILE A 108 18.29 -17.07 18.65
CA ILE A 108 17.07 -16.36 18.30
C ILE A 108 15.90 -16.97 19.07
N VAL A 109 15.09 -16.12 19.69
CA VAL A 109 13.87 -16.50 20.41
C VAL A 109 12.71 -15.72 19.84
N ASN A 110 11.69 -16.40 19.31
CA ASN A 110 10.48 -15.75 18.86
C ASN A 110 9.36 -15.88 19.90
N PHE A 111 8.79 -14.74 20.31
CA PHE A 111 7.52 -14.69 21.04
C PHE A 111 6.36 -14.58 20.05
N GLY A 112 5.49 -15.58 20.01
CA GLY A 112 4.41 -15.67 19.02
C GLY A 112 3.48 -16.85 19.23
N ASN A 113 2.44 -16.97 18.40
CA ASN A 113 1.56 -18.13 18.36
C ASN A 113 2.31 -19.40 17.94
N ALA A 114 1.85 -20.56 18.39
CA ALA A 114 2.58 -21.83 18.29
C ALA A 114 2.83 -22.30 16.84
N ASP A 115 1.93 -21.96 15.93
CA ASP A 115 1.93 -22.38 14.52
C ASP A 115 2.46 -21.31 13.56
N VAL A 116 2.90 -20.15 14.07
CA VAL A 116 3.42 -19.07 13.24
C VAL A 116 4.59 -19.59 12.41
N GLN A 117 4.64 -19.20 11.14
CA GLN A 117 5.76 -19.49 10.26
C GLN A 117 6.59 -18.22 10.11
N ILE A 118 7.92 -18.32 10.29
CA ILE A 118 8.80 -17.16 10.21
C ILE A 118 9.85 -17.33 9.11
N ARG A 119 10.18 -16.24 8.42
CA ARG A 119 11.33 -16.14 7.52
C ARG A 119 12.35 -15.19 8.11
N ILE A 120 13.61 -15.42 7.81
CA ILE A 120 14.72 -14.58 8.24
C ILE A 120 15.41 -14.03 7.00
N ILE A 121 15.55 -12.72 6.94
CA ILE A 121 16.35 -12.00 5.96
C ILE A 121 17.65 -11.60 6.64
N GLN A 122 18.76 -11.93 5.99
CA GLN A 122 20.11 -11.54 6.39
C GLN A 122 20.93 -11.23 5.14
N ASN A 123 21.70 -10.14 5.16
CA ASN A 123 22.55 -9.76 4.03
C ASN A 123 21.78 -9.71 2.70
N GLY A 124 20.58 -9.13 2.73
CA GLY A 124 19.80 -8.84 1.52
C GLY A 124 19.20 -10.08 0.86
N ALA A 125 19.20 -11.22 1.55
CA ALA A 125 18.61 -12.46 1.08
C ALA A 125 17.76 -13.09 2.18
N VAL A 126 16.65 -13.72 1.77
CA VAL A 126 15.90 -14.64 2.64
C VAL A 126 16.78 -15.87 2.82
N ILE A 127 17.07 -16.26 4.06
CA ILE A 127 17.76 -17.52 4.34
C ILE A 127 16.85 -18.65 3.83
N SER A 128 17.38 -19.47 2.92
CA SER A 128 16.59 -20.30 2.00
C SER A 128 15.60 -21.25 2.69
N SER A 129 14.56 -21.65 1.96
CA SER A 129 13.49 -22.52 2.46
C SER A 129 13.94 -23.92 2.86
N ALA A 130 15.02 -24.44 2.27
CA ALA A 130 15.64 -25.70 2.68
C ALA A 130 16.36 -25.58 4.03
N LEU A 131 16.79 -24.35 4.40
CA LEU A 131 17.41 -24.01 5.67
C LEU A 131 16.40 -23.44 6.68
N SER A 132 15.10 -23.41 6.37
CA SER A 132 14.07 -22.98 7.33
C SER A 132 13.78 -24.06 8.37
N PHE A 133 14.83 -24.72 8.89
CA PHE A 133 14.75 -25.80 9.88
C PHE A 133 14.02 -25.35 11.16
N TRP A 134 14.04 -24.05 11.46
CA TRP A 134 13.28 -23.48 12.57
C TRP A 134 11.75 -23.57 12.41
N ASN A 135 11.24 -23.80 11.19
CA ASN A 135 9.82 -24.03 10.90
C ASN A 135 9.47 -25.53 10.75
N TYR A 136 10.32 -26.43 11.27
CA TYR A 136 10.14 -27.88 11.15
C TYR A 136 8.72 -28.35 11.54
N ASN A 137 8.15 -29.26 10.75
CA ASN A 137 6.76 -29.75 10.87
C ASN A 137 5.68 -28.66 10.85
N ASN A 138 5.91 -27.56 10.11
CA ASN A 138 4.99 -26.42 10.04
C ASN A 138 4.68 -25.86 11.43
N ALA A 139 5.67 -25.87 12.32
CA ALA A 139 5.60 -25.38 13.68
C ALA A 139 6.93 -24.73 14.06
N GLY A 140 6.93 -23.96 15.14
CA GLY A 140 8.16 -23.37 15.63
C GLY A 140 9.04 -24.36 16.37
N LEU A 141 10.33 -24.41 16.00
CA LEU A 141 11.31 -25.31 16.58
C LEU A 141 11.61 -24.97 18.04
N ASN A 142 11.70 -25.98 18.91
CA ASN A 142 12.00 -25.83 20.33
C ASN A 142 11.02 -24.89 21.07
N ALA A 143 9.73 -24.91 20.70
CA ALA A 143 8.69 -24.08 21.32
C ALA A 143 8.57 -24.29 22.85
N ASP A 144 8.09 -23.27 23.54
CA ASP A 144 7.62 -23.34 24.92
C ASP A 144 6.33 -22.51 25.05
N ALA A 145 5.20 -23.21 24.91
CA ALA A 145 3.88 -22.61 24.97
C ALA A 145 3.57 -21.96 26.32
N THR A 146 4.18 -22.44 27.43
CA THR A 146 3.97 -21.85 28.76
C THR A 146 4.58 -20.47 28.86
N SER A 147 5.70 -20.27 28.14
CA SER A 147 6.44 -19.00 28.08
C SER A 147 6.06 -18.13 26.88
N GLY A 148 5.09 -18.55 26.06
CA GLY A 148 4.68 -17.84 24.83
C GLY A 148 5.76 -17.84 23.74
N ILE A 149 6.68 -18.81 23.77
CA ILE A 149 7.79 -18.92 22.83
C ILE A 149 7.38 -19.91 21.73
N SER A 150 7.40 -19.45 20.49
CA SER A 150 7.14 -20.32 19.34
C SER A 150 8.45 -20.93 18.80
N HIS A 151 9.55 -20.16 18.76
CA HIS A 151 10.80 -20.63 18.16
C HIS A 151 12.01 -20.38 19.07
N ARG A 152 12.95 -21.33 19.12
CA ARG A 152 14.32 -21.16 19.61
C ARG A 152 15.31 -21.90 18.74
N PHE A 153 16.27 -21.19 18.17
CA PHE A 153 17.29 -21.70 17.25
C PHE A 153 18.51 -20.77 17.24
N MET A 154 19.56 -21.12 16.51
CA MET A 154 20.71 -20.23 16.27
C MET A 154 20.86 -19.86 14.80
N ILE A 155 21.42 -18.67 14.54
CA ILE A 155 21.78 -18.20 13.19
C ILE A 155 23.22 -17.74 13.20
N LYS A 156 23.97 -18.05 12.14
CA LYS A 156 25.33 -17.53 11.96
C LYS A 156 25.28 -16.02 11.76
N THR A 157 25.99 -15.26 12.59
CA THR A 157 26.02 -13.79 12.53
C THR A 157 27.40 -13.22 12.24
N VAL A 158 28.46 -14.00 12.44
CA VAL A 158 29.84 -13.65 12.09
C VAL A 158 30.44 -14.82 11.32
N SER A 159 31.14 -14.51 10.23
CA SER A 159 31.87 -15.49 9.42
C SER A 159 33.24 -14.97 9.04
N GLY A 160 34.30 -15.75 9.31
CA GLY A 160 35.68 -15.34 9.05
C GLY A 160 36.07 -13.99 9.67
N GLY A 161 35.62 -13.71 10.89
CA GLY A 161 35.89 -12.46 11.63
C GLY A 161 35.04 -11.27 11.19
N ASN A 162 34.21 -11.43 10.17
CA ASN A 162 33.39 -10.37 9.61
C ASN A 162 31.93 -10.52 10.04
N PRO A 163 31.33 -9.49 10.68
CA PRO A 163 29.89 -9.44 10.94
C PRO A 163 29.10 -9.53 9.63
N ILE A 164 28.22 -10.53 9.52
CA ILE A 164 27.30 -10.64 8.39
C ILE A 164 26.26 -9.53 8.54
N ASP A 165 26.29 -8.56 7.63
CA ASP A 165 25.35 -7.44 7.62
C ASP A 165 25.30 -6.67 8.97
N GLY A 166 26.45 -6.49 9.63
CA GLY A 166 26.51 -5.87 10.95
C GLY A 166 25.86 -6.69 12.08
N ARG A 167 25.52 -7.96 11.82
CA ARG A 167 24.65 -8.84 12.63
C ARG A 167 23.19 -8.43 12.65
N LYS A 168 22.75 -7.70 11.64
CA LYS A 168 21.34 -7.36 11.42
C LYS A 168 20.57 -8.59 10.93
N LEU A 169 19.36 -8.75 11.44
CA LEU A 169 18.40 -9.76 11.01
C LEU A 169 17.03 -9.11 10.90
N ILE A 170 16.26 -9.46 9.87
CA ILE A 170 14.85 -9.08 9.76
C ILE A 170 14.04 -10.36 9.73
N GLY A 171 13.18 -10.55 10.72
CA GLY A 171 12.21 -11.63 10.73
C GLY A 171 10.88 -11.17 10.11
N THR A 172 10.25 -12.02 9.31
CA THR A 172 8.93 -11.77 8.70
C THR A 172 7.99 -12.96 8.92
N CYS A 173 6.69 -12.70 8.96
CA CYS A 173 5.64 -13.72 8.81
C CYS A 173 4.73 -13.27 7.68
N ARG A 174 4.67 -14.05 6.60
CA ARG A 174 3.85 -13.72 5.43
C ARG A 174 3.11 -14.95 4.90
N ARG A 175 2.60 -15.77 5.82
CA ARG A 175 1.74 -16.91 5.50
C ARG A 175 0.47 -16.39 4.83
N PHE A 176 0.21 -16.83 3.61
CA PHE A 176 -0.98 -16.42 2.87
C PHE A 176 -2.25 -16.87 3.61
N GLY A 177 -3.29 -16.03 3.61
CA GLY A 177 -4.48 -16.20 4.47
C GLY A 177 -4.38 -15.58 5.87
N TYR A 178 -3.20 -15.08 6.27
CA TYR A 178 -2.95 -14.55 7.61
C TYR A 178 -2.40 -13.12 7.56
N THR A 179 -2.46 -12.41 8.68
CA THR A 179 -1.87 -11.08 8.85
C THR A 179 -0.36 -11.13 8.67
N TYR A 180 0.20 -10.11 8.01
CA TYR A 180 1.65 -10.04 7.77
C TYR A 180 2.31 -9.27 8.90
N SER A 181 3.48 -9.75 9.35
CA SER A 181 4.27 -9.09 10.38
C SER A 181 5.76 -9.09 10.06
N GLU A 182 6.48 -8.18 10.71
CA GLU A 182 7.92 -8.01 10.53
C GLU A 182 8.53 -7.43 11.80
N PHE A 183 9.72 -7.92 12.16
CA PHE A 183 10.50 -7.50 13.30
C PHE A 183 11.98 -7.43 12.94
N THR A 184 12.67 -6.37 13.32
CA THR A 184 14.10 -6.19 13.01
C THR A 184 14.95 -6.28 14.27
N ILE A 185 16.03 -7.07 14.19
CA ILE A 185 17.15 -7.06 15.14
C ILE A 185 18.27 -6.26 14.48
N ASN A 186 18.54 -5.05 14.98
CA ASN A 186 19.51 -4.14 14.35
C ASN A 186 20.97 -4.62 14.49
N ALA A 187 21.28 -5.33 15.58
CA ALA A 187 22.52 -6.06 15.78
C ALA A 187 22.32 -7.05 16.92
N THR A 188 22.68 -8.31 16.73
CA THR A 188 22.62 -9.30 17.82
C THR A 188 23.61 -8.96 18.95
N ALA A 189 23.29 -9.38 20.18
CA ALA A 189 24.07 -9.10 21.38
C ALA A 189 24.70 -10.36 22.03
N ARG A 190 24.85 -11.46 21.26
CA ARG A 190 25.11 -12.83 21.78
C ARG A 190 24.00 -13.31 22.72
N GLY A 191 24.04 -14.58 23.11
CA GLY A 191 22.96 -15.21 23.86
C GLY A 191 21.65 -15.22 23.06
N ASN A 192 20.53 -14.99 23.74
CA ASN A 192 19.20 -15.00 23.14
C ASN A 192 18.79 -13.60 22.66
N ASN A 193 18.50 -13.49 21.36
CA ASN A 193 18.02 -12.28 20.69
C ASN A 193 16.56 -12.44 20.33
N VAL A 194 15.76 -11.39 20.51
CA VAL A 194 14.30 -11.51 20.47
C VAL A 194 13.73 -11.13 19.11
N LEU A 195 12.84 -11.97 18.61
CA LEU A 195 11.80 -11.64 17.63
C LEU A 195 10.44 -11.63 18.33
N ALA A 196 9.53 -10.78 17.88
CA ALA A 196 8.14 -10.76 18.34
C ALA A 196 7.22 -10.82 17.11
N LEU A 197 7.08 -12.04 16.60
CA LEU A 197 6.35 -12.33 15.37
C LEU A 197 5.18 -13.27 15.65
N THR A 198 4.00 -12.81 15.31
CA THR A 198 2.73 -13.52 15.41
C THR A 198 1.92 -13.25 14.15
N ASP A 199 1.03 -14.18 13.81
CA ASP A 199 0.04 -14.01 12.76
C ASP A 199 -1.35 -14.44 13.25
N SER A 200 -2.37 -14.00 12.53
CA SER A 200 -3.77 -14.37 12.76
C SER A 200 -4.48 -14.45 11.42
N THR A 201 -5.58 -15.21 11.34
CA THR A 201 -6.41 -15.22 10.12
C THR A 201 -6.78 -13.81 9.71
N ASP A 202 -6.56 -13.48 8.44
CA ASP A 202 -6.90 -12.18 7.87
C ASP A 202 -8.25 -12.28 7.16
N LEU A 203 -9.24 -11.55 7.69
CA LEU A 203 -10.62 -11.56 7.17
C LEU A 203 -10.73 -10.95 5.78
N ASN A 204 -9.73 -10.17 5.35
CA ASN A 204 -9.68 -9.56 4.02
C ASN A 204 -8.78 -10.36 3.06
N ASN A 205 -8.33 -11.56 3.45
CA ASN A 205 -7.49 -12.43 2.63
C ASN A 205 -7.96 -13.88 2.72
N GLN A 206 -9.19 -14.13 2.29
CA GLN A 206 -9.86 -15.44 2.44
C GLN A 206 -9.87 -16.27 1.15
N THR A 207 -9.53 -15.67 0.00
CA THR A 207 -9.51 -16.39 -1.28
C THR A 207 -8.34 -17.38 -1.28
N ASP A 208 -8.55 -18.58 -1.81
CA ASP A 208 -7.48 -19.58 -1.88
C ASP A 208 -6.29 -19.08 -2.71
N SER A 209 -5.06 -19.26 -2.20
CA SER A 209 -3.83 -18.81 -2.88
C SER A 209 -3.68 -19.36 -4.30
N GLY A 210 -4.20 -20.56 -4.58
CA GLY A 210 -4.21 -21.15 -5.91
C GLY A 210 -5.10 -20.38 -6.89
N THR A 211 -6.20 -19.81 -6.43
CA THR A 211 -7.09 -18.95 -7.24
C THR A 211 -6.42 -17.61 -7.50
N VAL A 212 -5.90 -16.96 -6.46
CA VAL A 212 -5.24 -15.64 -6.56
C VAL A 212 -4.02 -15.67 -7.49
N SER A 213 -3.32 -16.82 -7.56
CA SER A 213 -2.21 -17.00 -8.49
C SER A 213 -2.56 -16.80 -9.96
N GLY A 214 -3.84 -16.96 -10.32
CA GLY A 214 -4.35 -16.78 -11.67
C GLY A 214 -4.62 -15.32 -12.06
N TRP A 215 -4.55 -14.37 -11.12
CA TRP A 215 -4.99 -12.98 -11.35
C TRP A 215 -3.91 -12.08 -11.96
N SER A 216 -2.78 -12.62 -12.38
CA SER A 216 -1.66 -11.81 -12.89
C SER A 216 -1.96 -10.93 -14.11
N THR A 217 -3.03 -11.24 -14.86
CA THR A 217 -3.48 -10.43 -16.00
C THR A 217 -4.44 -9.32 -15.60
N ASP A 218 -4.93 -9.33 -14.37
CA ASP A 218 -5.96 -8.41 -13.90
C ASP A 218 -5.37 -7.11 -13.34
N TYR A 219 -4.07 -7.13 -13.04
CA TYR A 219 -3.33 -6.05 -12.43
C TYR A 219 -2.04 -5.79 -13.19
N THR A 220 -1.85 -4.54 -13.62
CA THR A 220 -0.59 -4.06 -14.19
C THR A 220 -0.02 -2.97 -13.30
N ASN A 221 1.31 -2.86 -13.26
CA ASN A 221 2.00 -1.84 -12.48
C ASN A 221 3.03 -1.13 -13.35
N THR A 222 2.95 0.20 -13.41
CA THR A 222 4.03 1.03 -13.93
C THR A 222 4.94 1.40 -12.76
N GLU A 223 6.13 0.79 -12.71
CA GLU A 223 7.13 1.06 -11.68
C GLU A 223 7.90 2.36 -11.98
N GLY A 224 8.22 3.14 -10.94
CA GLY A 224 8.97 4.39 -11.06
C GLY A 224 8.25 5.60 -10.47
N TYR A 225 8.80 6.80 -10.65
CA TYR A 225 8.21 8.05 -10.15
C TYR A 225 6.97 8.43 -11.00
N ALA A 226 5.79 7.98 -10.56
CA ALA A 226 4.51 8.19 -11.24
C ALA A 226 3.78 9.41 -10.68
N ALA A 227 3.22 10.24 -11.57
CA ALA A 227 2.43 11.42 -11.24
C ALA A 227 0.94 11.08 -11.38
N LEU A 228 0.17 11.18 -10.29
CA LEU A 228 -1.25 10.85 -10.22
C LEU A 228 -1.99 11.95 -9.45
N ASP A 229 -3.09 12.47 -9.99
CA ASP A 229 -4.00 13.40 -9.31
C ASP A 229 -5.09 12.59 -8.57
N ILE A 230 -4.79 12.17 -7.34
CA ILE A 230 -5.67 11.26 -6.58
C ILE A 230 -6.91 12.00 -6.07
N ASP A 231 -6.76 13.23 -5.59
CA ASP A 231 -7.87 14.01 -5.01
C ASP A 231 -8.59 14.91 -6.04
N ASN A 232 -8.17 14.85 -7.31
CA ASN A 232 -8.73 15.56 -8.47
C ASN A 232 -8.71 17.08 -8.28
N ASN A 233 -7.58 17.61 -7.79
CA ASN A 233 -7.37 19.04 -7.53
C ASN A 233 -6.57 19.76 -8.63
N LEU A 234 -6.17 19.05 -9.69
CA LEU A 234 -5.32 19.49 -10.81
C LEU A 234 -3.82 19.64 -10.51
N GLU A 235 -3.36 19.20 -9.35
CA GLU A 235 -1.95 19.07 -8.98
C GLU A 235 -1.63 17.59 -8.79
N ASP A 236 -0.62 17.09 -9.51
CA ASP A 236 -0.24 15.68 -9.41
C ASP A 236 0.51 15.41 -8.10
N GLU A 237 0.17 14.30 -7.45
CA GLU A 237 0.98 13.70 -6.39
C GLU A 237 1.86 12.58 -6.94
N HIS A 238 2.98 12.31 -6.26
CA HIS A 238 3.99 11.39 -6.77
C HIS A 238 4.11 10.10 -5.97
N TYR A 239 4.17 8.98 -6.69
CA TYR A 239 4.19 7.62 -6.15
C TYR A 239 5.34 6.81 -6.79
N TYR A 240 5.74 5.69 -6.17
CA TYR A 240 6.75 4.77 -6.75
C TYR A 240 6.13 3.73 -7.70
N SER A 241 4.82 3.85 -7.92
CA SER A 241 4.01 2.88 -8.65
C SER A 241 2.74 3.51 -9.18
N ASP A 242 2.19 2.92 -10.22
CA ASP A 242 0.87 3.19 -10.75
C ASP A 242 0.25 1.83 -11.10
N TRP A 243 -0.50 1.31 -10.14
CA TRP A 243 -1.25 0.06 -10.29
C TRP A 243 -2.59 0.34 -10.96
N ASN A 244 -2.85 -0.38 -12.05
CA ASN A 244 -4.12 -0.36 -12.76
C ASN A 244 -4.85 -1.70 -12.55
N ILE A 245 -6.12 -1.62 -12.16
CA ILE A 245 -7.05 -2.71 -11.87
C ILE A 245 -8.06 -2.82 -13.02
N SER A 246 -7.72 -3.57 -14.08
CA SER A 246 -8.52 -3.61 -15.32
C SER A 246 -9.04 -4.99 -15.72
N GLY A 247 -8.79 -6.01 -14.89
CA GLY A 247 -9.17 -7.40 -15.19
C GLY A 247 -10.59 -7.81 -14.78
N THR A 248 -10.71 -9.08 -14.43
CA THR A 248 -11.98 -9.67 -13.95
C THR A 248 -12.22 -9.47 -12.46
N HIS A 249 -11.15 -9.36 -11.68
CA HIS A 249 -11.20 -9.11 -10.24
C HIS A 249 -10.88 -7.63 -10.01
N THR A 250 -11.93 -6.81 -9.91
CA THR A 250 -11.79 -5.35 -9.91
C THR A 250 -12.04 -4.70 -8.56
N THR A 251 -12.24 -5.48 -7.50
CA THR A 251 -12.46 -4.89 -6.18
C THR A 251 -11.12 -4.56 -5.53
N ILE A 252 -11.09 -3.52 -4.69
CA ILE A 252 -9.89 -3.14 -3.96
C ILE A 252 -9.42 -4.26 -2.99
N ASN A 253 -10.35 -5.10 -2.53
CA ASN A 253 -9.99 -6.26 -1.73
C ASN A 253 -9.27 -7.32 -2.56
N ASP A 254 -9.71 -7.57 -3.80
CA ASP A 254 -9.00 -8.51 -4.68
C ASP A 254 -7.57 -8.03 -4.94
N PHE A 255 -7.37 -6.71 -5.13
CA PHE A 255 -6.04 -6.11 -5.25
C PHE A 255 -5.19 -6.32 -3.97
N TYR A 256 -5.79 -6.13 -2.80
CA TYR A 256 -5.13 -6.41 -1.51
C TYR A 256 -4.71 -7.88 -1.38
N GLU A 257 -5.57 -8.83 -1.75
CA GLU A 257 -5.24 -10.26 -1.74
C GLU A 257 -4.12 -10.59 -2.74
N TYR A 258 -4.17 -9.99 -3.92
CA TYR A 258 -3.16 -10.18 -4.96
C TYR A 258 -1.78 -9.66 -4.53
N THR A 259 -1.69 -8.44 -4.01
CA THR A 259 -0.42 -7.87 -3.53
C THR A 259 0.15 -8.65 -2.34
N LYS A 260 -0.69 -9.19 -1.47
CA LYS A 260 -0.26 -10.17 -0.45
C LYS A 260 0.29 -11.44 -1.08
N TYR A 261 -0.37 -11.97 -2.11
CA TYR A 261 0.10 -13.15 -2.83
C TYR A 261 1.50 -12.92 -3.40
N LEU A 262 1.77 -11.76 -4.00
CA LEU A 262 3.08 -11.45 -4.58
C LEU A 262 4.22 -11.46 -3.55
N SER A 263 3.95 -11.09 -2.31
CA SER A 263 4.95 -10.94 -1.24
C SER A 263 4.95 -12.02 -0.15
N ARG A 264 4.13 -13.07 -0.33
CA ARG A 264 3.95 -14.16 0.65
C ARG A 264 5.21 -15.00 0.87
N ASP A 265 5.22 -15.77 1.95
CA ASP A 265 6.29 -16.75 2.20
C ASP A 265 6.41 -17.73 1.02
N GLY A 266 7.63 -17.95 0.54
CA GLY A 266 7.91 -18.79 -0.62
C GLY A 266 7.64 -18.13 -1.99
N SER A 267 7.40 -16.81 -2.06
CA SER A 267 7.26 -16.08 -3.34
C SER A 267 8.60 -15.63 -3.94
N SER A 268 9.69 -16.37 -3.69
CA SER A 268 11.03 -16.03 -4.17
C SER A 268 11.18 -15.99 -5.70
N ALA A 269 10.28 -16.63 -6.43
CA ALA A 269 10.19 -16.59 -7.88
C ALA A 269 9.37 -15.40 -8.42
N THR A 270 8.59 -14.72 -7.57
CA THR A 270 7.89 -13.49 -7.92
C THR A 270 8.88 -12.34 -7.85
N THR A 271 8.93 -11.50 -8.88
CA THR A 271 9.76 -10.29 -8.90
C THR A 271 8.87 -9.06 -8.74
N LEU A 272 9.24 -8.18 -7.81
CA LEU A 272 8.65 -6.86 -7.57
C LEU A 272 9.79 -5.84 -7.55
N TYR A 273 9.77 -4.83 -8.43
CA TYR A 273 10.79 -3.78 -8.48
C TYR A 273 12.22 -4.32 -8.55
N GLY A 274 12.43 -5.38 -9.34
CA GLY A 274 13.73 -6.01 -9.54
C GLY A 274 14.22 -6.91 -8.38
N ILE A 275 13.44 -7.08 -7.30
CA ILE A 275 13.77 -7.97 -6.19
C ILE A 275 12.71 -9.05 -5.97
N SER A 276 13.08 -10.11 -5.25
CA SER A 276 12.14 -11.16 -4.84
C SER A 276 10.96 -10.56 -4.05
N GLY A 277 9.74 -11.02 -4.32
CA GLY A 277 8.55 -10.60 -3.60
C GLY A 277 8.62 -10.89 -2.10
N GLU A 278 9.29 -11.98 -1.71
CA GLU A 278 9.53 -12.34 -0.31
C GLU A 278 10.50 -11.36 0.37
N LEU A 279 11.39 -10.72 -0.40
CA LEU A 279 12.31 -9.67 0.06
C LEU A 279 11.67 -8.27 -0.01
N PHE A 280 10.65 -8.07 -0.85
CA PHE A 280 10.01 -6.77 -1.05
C PHE A 280 9.28 -6.30 0.21
N ARG A 281 9.50 -5.04 0.59
CA ARG A 281 8.98 -4.38 1.79
C ARG A 281 8.38 -3.00 1.47
N GLY A 282 8.64 -2.43 0.30
CA GLY A 282 8.29 -1.05 -0.02
C GLY A 282 9.38 -0.06 0.42
N ILE A 283 9.06 1.23 0.39
CA ILE A 283 10.04 2.27 0.72
C ILE A 283 10.42 2.21 2.20
N THR A 284 11.73 2.12 2.44
CA THR A 284 12.32 2.17 3.78
C THR A 284 13.04 3.48 4.04
N HIS A 285 13.53 4.15 2.98
CA HIS A 285 14.30 5.38 3.09
C HIS A 285 13.93 6.32 1.95
N ASP A 286 13.72 7.58 2.31
CA ASP A 286 13.72 8.73 1.42
C ASP A 286 15.06 9.43 1.60
N ILE A 287 15.86 9.51 0.54
CA ILE A 287 17.23 10.01 0.58
C ILE A 287 17.28 11.34 -0.15
N THR A 288 17.62 12.40 0.58
CA THR A 288 17.94 13.69 -0.02
C THR A 288 19.35 13.67 -0.58
N VAL A 289 19.48 13.93 -1.87
CA VAL A 289 20.74 13.85 -2.60
C VAL A 289 21.00 15.10 -3.43
N VAL A 290 22.24 15.23 -3.89
CA VAL A 290 22.61 16.10 -5.01
C VAL A 290 23.20 15.20 -6.09
N GLN A 291 22.46 14.98 -7.18
CA GLN A 291 22.98 14.22 -8.32
C GLN A 291 24.14 14.95 -8.97
N SER A 292 25.23 14.21 -9.21
CA SER A 292 26.45 14.75 -9.78
C SER A 292 26.57 14.45 -11.28
N THR A 293 26.24 13.23 -11.71
CA THR A 293 26.36 12.78 -13.11
C THR A 293 25.42 11.61 -13.41
N GLY A 294 25.32 11.25 -14.69
CA GLY A 294 24.65 10.04 -15.17
C GLY A 294 23.14 10.08 -15.09
N THR A 295 22.53 8.91 -15.27
CA THR A 295 21.07 8.73 -15.22
C THR A 295 20.75 7.57 -14.27
N PHE A 296 19.90 7.81 -13.30
CA PHE A 296 19.27 6.73 -12.52
C PHE A 296 18.18 6.07 -13.35
N VAL A 297 18.01 4.75 -13.22
CA VAL A 297 17.03 3.96 -13.94
C VAL A 297 16.25 3.12 -12.95
N GLU A 298 14.96 3.36 -12.83
CA GLU A 298 14.11 2.60 -11.92
C GLU A 298 13.53 1.34 -12.59
N PRO A 299 13.46 0.20 -11.87
CA PRO A 299 14.15 -0.08 -10.61
C PRO A 299 15.63 -0.47 -10.84
N GLU A 300 16.54 -0.09 -9.93
CA GLU A 300 17.95 -0.52 -9.98
C GLU A 300 18.60 -0.72 -8.61
N LEU A 301 19.68 -1.51 -8.58
CA LEU A 301 20.51 -1.68 -7.39
C LEU A 301 21.43 -0.47 -7.22
N LEU A 302 21.41 0.10 -6.03
CA LEU A 302 22.29 1.18 -5.58
C LEU A 302 23.31 0.65 -4.57
N THR A 303 24.51 1.21 -4.61
CA THR A 303 25.59 0.90 -3.67
C THR A 303 26.25 2.17 -3.15
N TRP A 304 26.77 2.12 -1.93
CA TRP A 304 27.53 3.22 -1.32
C TRP A 304 28.53 2.71 -0.29
N GLY A 305 29.49 3.57 0.06
CA GLY A 305 30.43 3.33 1.16
C GLY A 305 31.40 2.16 0.93
N ALA A 306 32.13 1.82 2.00
CA ALA A 306 33.05 0.69 2.03
C ALA A 306 33.23 0.21 3.48
N GLY A 307 33.58 -1.07 3.67
CA GLY A 307 33.76 -1.64 5.02
C GLY A 307 32.51 -1.42 5.89
N ALA A 308 32.67 -0.80 7.06
CA ALA A 308 31.57 -0.57 8.00
C ALA A 308 30.50 0.42 7.51
N THR A 309 30.77 1.22 6.48
CA THR A 309 29.79 2.15 5.88
C THR A 309 29.20 1.63 4.58
N LEU A 310 29.61 0.44 4.13
CA LEU A 310 29.07 -0.23 2.95
C LEU A 310 27.57 -0.45 3.14
N GLY A 311 26.80 -0.18 2.10
CA GLY A 311 25.40 -0.57 2.04
C GLY A 311 24.91 -0.72 0.61
N THR A 312 23.81 -1.45 0.48
CA THR A 312 23.11 -1.66 -0.79
C THR A 312 21.62 -1.41 -0.62
N GLY A 313 20.98 -0.90 -1.66
CA GLY A 313 19.55 -0.61 -1.66
C GLY A 313 18.96 -0.76 -3.05
N GLN A 314 17.67 -1.03 -3.14
CA GLN A 314 16.94 -1.05 -4.40
C GLN A 314 16.22 0.29 -4.59
N LEU A 315 16.50 0.98 -5.69
CA LEU A 315 15.81 2.20 -6.10
C LEU A 315 14.43 1.84 -6.67
N PHE A 316 13.37 2.47 -6.15
CA PHE A 316 12.02 2.33 -6.70
C PHE A 316 11.55 3.60 -7.42
N ALA A 317 12.01 4.77 -6.98
CA ALA A 317 11.67 6.04 -7.63
C ALA A 317 12.78 7.08 -7.42
N ALA A 318 13.08 7.87 -8.44
CA ALA A 318 13.85 9.10 -8.37
C ALA A 318 12.98 10.26 -8.88
N ASN A 319 12.91 11.36 -8.12
CA ASN A 319 12.09 12.50 -8.53
C ASN A 319 12.57 13.18 -9.83
N SER A 320 13.82 12.92 -10.21
CA SER A 320 14.35 13.17 -11.54
C SER A 320 15.50 12.20 -11.81
N THR A 321 15.47 11.50 -12.94
CA THR A 321 16.52 10.53 -13.28
C THR A 321 17.86 11.16 -13.63
N THR A 322 17.87 12.43 -14.05
CA THR A 322 19.08 13.17 -14.46
C THR A 322 19.45 14.34 -13.55
N SER A 323 18.61 14.68 -12.58
CA SER A 323 18.83 15.77 -11.63
C SER A 323 18.16 15.49 -10.28
N ALA A 324 18.27 14.25 -9.80
CA ALA A 324 17.66 13.79 -8.57
C ALA A 324 18.04 14.69 -7.39
N THR A 325 17.01 15.10 -6.65
CA THR A 325 17.14 15.65 -5.30
C THR A 325 16.62 14.69 -4.25
N HIS A 326 15.78 13.72 -4.64
CA HIS A 326 15.29 12.64 -3.80
C HIS A 326 15.43 11.29 -4.50
N LEU A 327 15.91 10.29 -3.77
CA LEU A 327 15.92 8.87 -4.17
C LEU A 327 15.13 8.07 -3.13
N TYR A 328 14.15 7.31 -3.58
CA TYR A 328 13.27 6.52 -2.72
C TYR A 328 13.65 5.04 -2.86
N ILE A 329 14.09 4.43 -1.75
CA ILE A 329 14.71 3.10 -1.77
C ILE A 329 14.14 2.14 -0.73
N GLN A 330 14.34 0.85 -1.00
CA GLN A 330 14.44 -0.18 0.02
C GLN A 330 15.91 -0.46 0.36
N LEU A 331 16.31 -0.30 1.62
CA LEU A 331 17.62 -0.74 2.12
C LEU A 331 17.67 -2.27 2.15
N LEU A 332 18.67 -2.85 1.47
CA LEU A 332 18.85 -4.30 1.37
C LEU A 332 19.90 -4.80 2.37
N THR A 333 21.08 -4.16 2.39
CA THR A 333 22.19 -4.53 3.28
C THR A 333 22.94 -3.32 3.80
N GLY A 334 23.65 -3.52 4.90
CA GLY A 334 24.66 -2.64 5.43
C GLY A 334 24.12 -1.42 6.14
N ALA A 335 24.98 -0.40 6.21
CA ALA A 335 24.67 0.87 6.86
C ALA A 335 23.71 1.70 6.01
N ALA A 336 22.96 2.59 6.68
CA ALA A 336 22.12 3.57 5.99
C ALA A 336 22.93 4.42 5.00
N PRO A 337 22.29 4.93 3.92
CA PRO A 337 22.97 5.67 2.87
C PRO A 337 23.79 6.86 3.40
N ASN A 338 25.05 6.92 3.00
CA ASN A 338 25.98 7.98 3.35
C ASN A 338 26.97 8.24 2.21
N GLY A 339 27.53 9.44 2.14
CA GLY A 339 28.55 9.77 1.14
C GLY A 339 28.00 9.69 -0.29
N SER A 340 28.70 9.01 -1.18
CA SER A 340 28.29 8.86 -2.58
C SER A 340 27.49 7.58 -2.79
N ILE A 341 26.30 7.71 -3.37
CA ILE A 341 25.47 6.63 -3.88
C ILE A 341 25.71 6.48 -5.38
N THR A 342 25.90 5.25 -5.83
CA THR A 342 26.13 4.90 -7.23
C THR A 342 25.11 3.84 -7.67
N GLY A 343 24.38 4.14 -8.75
CA GLY A 343 23.58 3.18 -9.51
C GLY A 343 24.33 2.68 -10.74
N ALA A 344 23.61 2.23 -11.78
CA ALA A 344 24.20 1.74 -13.02
C ALA A 344 25.02 2.81 -13.73
N THR A 345 24.47 4.02 -13.85
CA THR A 345 25.20 5.19 -14.38
C THR A 345 25.05 6.44 -13.51
N GLY A 346 23.95 6.57 -12.76
CA GLY A 346 23.68 7.68 -11.87
C GLY A 346 24.63 7.69 -10.66
N VAL A 347 25.15 8.88 -10.34
CA VAL A 347 25.97 9.10 -9.14
C VAL A 347 25.46 10.33 -8.41
N ALA A 348 25.18 10.20 -7.12
CA ALA A 348 24.71 11.29 -6.28
C ALA A 348 25.43 11.31 -4.92
N SER A 349 25.45 12.47 -4.29
CA SER A 349 25.95 12.64 -2.91
C SER A 349 24.79 12.79 -1.95
N VAL A 350 24.77 11.98 -0.88
CA VAL A 350 23.77 12.02 0.19
C VAL A 350 23.98 13.25 1.05
N THR A 351 22.90 13.99 1.29
CA THR A 351 22.86 15.11 2.23
C THR A 351 22.16 14.70 3.53
N SER A 352 21.04 14.00 3.42
CA SER A 352 20.27 13.45 4.53
C SER A 352 19.43 12.27 4.08
N TYR A 353 18.89 11.52 5.03
CA TYR A 353 17.88 10.51 4.76
C TYR A 353 16.82 10.54 5.86
N LEU A 354 15.63 10.06 5.51
CA LEU A 354 14.52 9.82 6.43
C LEU A 354 14.11 8.35 6.35
N GLU A 355 14.14 7.66 7.50
CA GLU A 355 13.59 6.31 7.61
C GLU A 355 12.06 6.36 7.55
N ARG A 356 11.48 5.46 6.76
CA ARG A 356 10.04 5.35 6.54
C ARG A 356 9.51 4.07 7.19
N THR A 357 8.34 4.18 7.80
CA THR A 357 7.64 3.03 8.35
C THR A 357 7.15 2.14 7.22
N VAL A 358 7.51 0.86 7.28
CA VAL A 358 7.07 -0.15 6.31
C VAL A 358 5.67 -0.65 6.67
N SER A 359 4.77 -0.63 5.68
CA SER A 359 3.44 -1.24 5.77
C SER A 359 3.48 -2.76 5.65
N LYS A 360 2.52 -3.43 6.29
CA LYS A 360 2.44 -4.89 6.36
C LYS A 360 0.97 -5.31 6.10
N PRO A 361 0.61 -5.75 4.88
CA PRO A 361 1.46 -5.94 3.70
C PRO A 361 1.94 -4.63 3.05
N PHE A 362 2.81 -4.73 2.04
CA PHE A 362 3.44 -3.57 1.39
C PHE A 362 2.44 -2.63 0.73
N CYS A 363 1.24 -3.09 0.38
CA CYS A 363 0.21 -2.25 -0.24
C CYS A 363 -0.55 -1.40 0.79
N GLY A 364 -0.32 -1.62 2.09
CA GLY A 364 -1.06 -0.96 3.16
C GLY A 364 -2.10 -1.86 3.81
N ALA A 365 -3.16 -1.27 4.35
CA ALA A 365 -4.23 -1.98 5.05
C ALA A 365 -5.52 -1.97 4.24
N SER A 366 -6.28 -3.07 4.26
CA SER A 366 -7.62 -3.14 3.67
C SER A 366 -8.69 -3.11 4.77
N THR A 367 -9.79 -2.42 4.49
CA THR A 367 -11.04 -2.47 5.27
C THR A 367 -12.07 -3.43 4.66
N GLY A 368 -11.70 -4.14 3.59
CA GLY A 368 -12.58 -5.00 2.79
C GLY A 368 -13.24 -4.26 1.62
N SER A 369 -13.48 -2.95 1.74
CA SER A 369 -14.02 -2.11 0.66
C SER A 369 -13.19 -0.88 0.35
N ALA A 370 -12.14 -0.62 1.13
CA ALA A 370 -11.21 0.48 0.90
C ALA A 370 -9.78 0.09 1.30
N ILE A 371 -8.80 0.67 0.63
CA ILE A 371 -7.37 0.59 0.92
C ILE A 371 -6.91 1.86 1.64
N ILE A 372 -6.12 1.66 2.68
CA ILE A 372 -5.27 2.68 3.29
C ILE A 372 -3.85 2.37 2.81
N GLY A 373 -3.46 3.02 1.72
CA GLY A 373 -2.25 2.77 0.95
C GLY A 373 -0.99 2.95 1.79
N ALA A 374 0.03 2.14 1.48
CA ALA A 374 1.36 2.35 2.03
C ALA A 374 2.00 3.63 1.47
N TYR A 375 3.01 4.14 2.18
CA TYR A 375 3.78 5.30 1.77
C TYR A 375 4.38 5.12 0.37
N GLY A 376 3.99 6.00 -0.54
CA GLY A 376 4.38 6.05 -1.95
C GLY A 376 3.71 5.04 -2.87
N LEU A 377 2.80 4.18 -2.40
CA LEU A 377 2.07 3.26 -3.29
C LEU A 377 1.01 4.04 -4.08
N GLY A 378 1.08 4.00 -5.41
CA GLY A 378 0.11 4.63 -6.29
C GLY A 378 -0.78 3.59 -6.96
N ILE A 379 -2.05 3.94 -7.11
CA ILE A 379 -3.09 3.18 -7.80
C ILE A 379 -3.82 4.19 -8.67
N GLU A 380 -4.15 3.80 -9.90
CA GLU A 380 -4.84 4.65 -10.86
C GLU A 380 -6.08 5.30 -10.22
N PRO A 381 -6.27 6.64 -10.31
CA PRO A 381 -7.37 7.33 -9.64
C PRO A 381 -8.76 6.77 -9.97
N THR A 382 -8.95 6.24 -11.18
CA THR A 382 -10.24 5.67 -11.62
C THR A 382 -10.58 4.33 -10.97
N ASP A 383 -9.61 3.66 -10.37
CA ASP A 383 -9.78 2.38 -9.69
C ASP A 383 -9.99 2.55 -8.18
N LEU A 384 -9.97 3.80 -7.71
CA LEU A 384 -10.17 4.17 -6.33
C LEU A 384 -11.55 4.78 -6.11
N SER A 385 -12.01 4.69 -4.87
CA SER A 385 -13.20 5.33 -4.34
C SER A 385 -12.83 6.39 -3.32
N SER A 386 -13.79 7.22 -2.94
CA SER A 386 -13.56 8.23 -1.89
C SER A 386 -13.31 7.67 -0.48
N SER A 387 -13.45 6.35 -0.30
CA SER A 387 -13.10 5.69 0.96
C SER A 387 -11.63 5.28 1.00
N ASP A 388 -10.96 5.25 -0.14
CA ASP A 388 -9.54 4.93 -0.26
C ASP A 388 -8.68 6.14 0.15
N SER A 389 -7.48 5.85 0.61
CA SER A 389 -6.53 6.89 1.00
C SER A 389 -5.10 6.47 0.67
N LEU A 390 -4.39 7.28 -0.10
CA LEU A 390 -3.00 7.04 -0.49
C LEU A 390 -2.08 8.10 0.13
N SER A 391 -0.88 7.70 0.52
CA SER A 391 0.16 8.62 0.99
C SER A 391 1.23 8.73 -0.08
N ASP A 392 1.51 9.93 -0.56
CA ASP A 392 2.51 10.17 -1.61
C ASP A 392 3.96 10.06 -1.11
N LEU A 393 4.91 10.24 -2.02
CA LEU A 393 6.34 10.27 -1.74
C LEU A 393 6.82 11.62 -1.18
N GLU A 394 6.07 12.70 -1.35
CA GLU A 394 6.47 14.04 -0.93
C GLU A 394 6.18 14.28 0.56
N GLY A 395 5.39 13.40 1.18
CA GLY A 395 5.10 13.41 2.60
C GLY A 395 3.94 14.33 2.96
N ASP A 396 3.05 14.59 2.01
CA ASP A 396 1.84 15.36 2.25
C ASP A 396 0.82 14.55 3.07
N ALA A 397 -0.26 15.24 3.46
CA ALA A 397 -1.39 14.57 4.06
C ALA A 397 -1.96 13.51 3.09
N PRO A 398 -2.43 12.35 3.58
CA PRO A 398 -3.00 11.32 2.72
C PRO A 398 -4.12 11.88 1.82
N LYS A 399 -4.10 11.47 0.56
CA LYS A 399 -5.02 11.89 -0.50
C LYS A 399 -6.14 10.89 -0.65
N SER A 400 -7.34 11.38 -0.90
CA SER A 400 -8.54 10.56 -1.11
C SER A 400 -9.29 11.06 -2.33
N PRO A 401 -9.76 10.15 -3.20
CA PRO A 401 -10.57 10.54 -4.35
C PRO A 401 -11.86 11.28 -3.97
N PRO A 402 -12.41 12.11 -4.86
CA PRO A 402 -13.71 12.74 -4.65
C PRO A 402 -14.84 11.71 -4.51
N ASN A 403 -15.81 12.01 -3.64
CA ASN A 403 -17.02 11.19 -3.52
C ASN A 403 -18.05 11.57 -4.59
N TYR A 404 -18.06 10.86 -5.71
CA TYR A 404 -19.09 11.06 -6.75
C TYR A 404 -20.40 10.37 -6.35
N VAL A 405 -21.47 11.15 -6.25
CA VAL A 405 -22.79 10.67 -5.84
C VAL A 405 -23.80 10.91 -6.95
N THR A 406 -24.52 9.86 -7.33
CA THR A 406 -25.66 9.93 -8.26
C THR A 406 -26.95 10.23 -7.51
N ASN A 407 -27.58 11.34 -7.87
CA ASN A 407 -28.85 11.79 -7.33
C ASN A 407 -29.93 11.53 -8.38
N THR A 408 -31.00 10.81 -8.01
CA THR A 408 -32.09 10.44 -8.92
C THR A 408 -33.41 11.11 -8.52
N LEU A 409 -34.09 11.74 -9.46
CA LEU A 409 -35.48 12.13 -9.33
C LEU A 409 -36.37 11.08 -10.02
N ALA A 410 -37.23 10.44 -9.24
CA ALA A 410 -38.17 9.41 -9.70
C ALA A 410 -39.62 9.92 -9.66
N GLY A 411 -40.56 9.09 -10.12
CA GLY A 411 -41.99 9.38 -10.10
C GLY A 411 -42.44 10.32 -11.22
N LEU A 412 -41.66 10.39 -12.30
CA LEU A 412 -41.95 11.21 -13.47
C LEU A 412 -42.76 10.43 -14.51
N VAL A 413 -43.49 11.15 -15.35
CA VAL A 413 -44.17 10.59 -16.53
C VAL A 413 -43.35 10.86 -17.77
N ASP A 414 -42.99 9.78 -18.45
CA ASP A 414 -42.28 9.78 -19.72
C ASP A 414 -43.01 10.62 -20.78
N GLY A 415 -42.27 11.52 -21.43
CA GLY A 415 -42.75 12.42 -22.47
C GLY A 415 -43.65 13.56 -21.99
N GLU A 416 -43.92 13.69 -20.69
CA GLU A 416 -44.83 14.72 -20.13
C GLU A 416 -44.11 15.68 -19.17
N ASP A 417 -43.37 15.16 -18.19
CA ASP A 417 -42.85 15.99 -17.09
C ASP A 417 -41.60 16.75 -17.50
N ARG A 418 -41.64 18.09 -17.43
CA ARG A 418 -40.42 18.91 -17.53
C ARG A 418 -39.85 19.16 -16.14
N VAL A 419 -38.60 18.77 -15.96
CA VAL A 419 -37.91 18.82 -14.67
C VAL A 419 -36.83 19.89 -14.70
N LEU A 420 -36.76 20.68 -13.62
CA LEU A 420 -35.62 21.51 -13.28
C LEU A 420 -35.14 21.16 -11.87
N VAL A 421 -33.89 20.75 -11.73
CA VAL A 421 -33.18 20.65 -10.45
C VAL A 421 -32.05 21.66 -10.46
N ALA A 422 -32.09 22.59 -9.51
CA ALA A 422 -31.21 23.75 -9.46
C ALA A 422 -30.74 24.01 -8.02
N PRO A 423 -29.63 24.73 -7.81
CA PRO A 423 -29.20 25.14 -6.47
C PRO A 423 -30.30 25.96 -5.80
N ARG A 424 -30.52 25.76 -4.50
CA ARG A 424 -31.52 26.47 -3.71
C ARG A 424 -30.93 27.59 -2.88
N PHE A 425 -31.62 28.72 -2.80
CA PHE A 425 -31.33 29.78 -1.85
C PHE A 425 -32.62 30.26 -1.16
N GLY A 426 -32.77 29.92 0.13
CA GLY A 426 -33.91 30.36 0.94
C GLY A 426 -35.26 29.84 0.43
N VAL A 427 -36.26 30.70 0.54
CA VAL A 427 -37.64 30.51 0.06
C VAL A 427 -38.11 31.79 -0.65
N ASP A 428 -39.08 31.66 -1.55
CA ASP A 428 -39.70 32.79 -2.25
C ASP A 428 -40.84 33.43 -1.43
N SER A 429 -41.58 34.35 -2.05
CA SER A 429 -42.72 35.04 -1.43
C SER A 429 -43.89 34.13 -1.07
N ASN A 430 -43.97 32.95 -1.69
CA ASN A 430 -45.01 31.95 -1.45
C ASN A 430 -44.55 30.91 -0.41
N ASN A 431 -43.35 31.10 0.14
CA ASN A 431 -42.69 30.18 1.06
C ASN A 431 -42.27 28.86 0.39
N ASP A 432 -42.15 28.86 -0.93
CA ASP A 432 -41.65 27.75 -1.73
C ASP A 432 -40.11 27.84 -1.83
N PRO A 433 -39.39 26.70 -1.92
CA PRO A 433 -37.96 26.68 -2.21
C PRO A 433 -37.59 27.53 -3.43
N ALA A 434 -36.70 28.51 -3.27
CA ALA A 434 -36.28 29.40 -4.36
C ALA A 434 -34.93 28.99 -4.96
N ILE A 435 -34.77 29.20 -6.27
CA ILE A 435 -33.50 28.95 -7.00
C ILE A 435 -32.45 29.99 -6.60
N ASN A 436 -31.22 29.54 -6.35
CA ASN A 436 -30.04 30.39 -6.23
C ASN A 436 -29.57 30.86 -7.62
N LYS A 437 -30.25 31.87 -8.14
CA LYS A 437 -29.98 32.47 -9.46
C LYS A 437 -28.59 33.10 -9.59
N THR A 438 -27.94 33.39 -8.47
CA THR A 438 -26.59 33.97 -8.39
C THR A 438 -25.59 33.01 -7.78
N GLN A 439 -25.78 31.69 -7.97
CA GLN A 439 -24.79 30.68 -7.59
C GLN A 439 -23.41 31.05 -8.13
N MET A 440 -23.40 31.53 -9.37
CA MET A 440 -22.28 32.13 -10.06
C MET A 440 -22.75 33.45 -10.70
N THR A 441 -21.81 34.25 -11.20
CA THR A 441 -22.09 35.44 -11.99
C THR A 441 -21.15 35.53 -13.18
N LEU A 442 -21.62 36.12 -14.29
CA LEU A 442 -20.82 36.33 -15.49
C LEU A 442 -19.62 37.22 -15.20
N SER A 443 -18.42 36.75 -15.55
CA SER A 443 -17.19 37.57 -15.54
C SER A 443 -16.93 38.25 -16.88
N THR A 444 -17.56 37.77 -17.95
CA THR A 444 -17.51 38.38 -19.29
C THR A 444 -18.92 38.53 -19.82
N ALA A 445 -19.22 39.68 -20.43
CA ALA A 445 -20.52 39.90 -21.04
C ALA A 445 -20.71 38.99 -22.27
N LEU A 446 -21.92 38.47 -22.45
CA LEU A 446 -22.32 37.74 -23.65
C LEU A 446 -23.10 38.68 -24.56
N ALA A 447 -22.58 38.94 -25.75
CA ALA A 447 -23.16 39.90 -26.70
C ALA A 447 -23.08 39.46 -28.16
N ALA A 448 -22.83 38.17 -28.40
CA ALA A 448 -22.70 37.58 -29.72
C ALA A 448 -23.71 36.45 -29.91
N ASP A 449 -23.87 36.02 -31.17
CA ASP A 449 -24.58 34.80 -31.52
C ASP A 449 -23.67 33.56 -31.35
N ASN A 450 -24.27 32.37 -31.20
CA ASN A 450 -23.57 31.09 -31.18
C ASN A 450 -22.40 31.02 -30.18
N ILE A 451 -22.58 31.54 -28.97
CA ILE A 451 -21.50 31.59 -27.98
C ILE A 451 -20.98 30.18 -27.63
N THR A 452 -19.67 30.00 -27.66
CA THR A 452 -19.02 28.70 -27.37
C THR A 452 -18.43 28.62 -25.97
N SER A 453 -18.53 29.70 -25.19
CA SER A 453 -17.96 29.75 -23.85
C SER A 453 -18.71 30.71 -22.94
N VAL A 454 -18.80 30.35 -21.67
CA VAL A 454 -19.31 31.22 -20.60
C VAL A 454 -18.26 31.29 -19.49
N VAL A 455 -17.76 32.49 -19.20
CA VAL A 455 -16.77 32.74 -18.15
C VAL A 455 -17.46 33.29 -16.90
N VAL A 456 -17.26 32.64 -15.76
CA VAL A 456 -17.91 32.96 -14.49
C VAL A 456 -16.92 33.39 -13.41
N ASN A 457 -17.42 33.98 -12.33
CA ASN A 457 -16.62 34.46 -11.19
C ASN A 457 -15.99 33.34 -10.34
N ALA A 458 -16.66 32.18 -10.27
CA ALA A 458 -16.20 30.96 -9.61
C ALA A 458 -16.95 29.76 -10.19
N VAL A 459 -16.34 28.57 -10.15
CA VAL A 459 -16.98 27.29 -10.47
C VAL A 459 -17.09 26.51 -9.16
N PRO A 460 -18.30 26.11 -8.72
CA PRO A 460 -18.44 25.29 -7.53
C PRO A 460 -17.82 23.89 -7.68
N ASP A 461 -17.29 23.32 -6.59
CA ASP A 461 -16.59 22.02 -6.61
C ASP A 461 -17.50 20.83 -7.01
N TYR A 462 -18.81 20.97 -6.80
CA TYR A 462 -19.82 19.98 -7.17
C TYR A 462 -20.34 20.14 -8.62
N THR A 463 -19.64 20.89 -9.46
CA THR A 463 -20.01 21.08 -10.88
C THR A 463 -19.72 19.79 -11.67
N PRO A 464 -20.73 19.18 -12.32
CA PRO A 464 -20.48 18.04 -13.20
C PRO A 464 -19.55 18.41 -14.36
N ALA A 465 -18.83 17.44 -14.92
CA ALA A 465 -17.91 17.69 -16.04
C ALA A 465 -18.63 18.17 -17.33
N SER A 466 -19.90 17.78 -17.50
CA SER A 466 -20.79 18.23 -18.58
C SER A 466 -22.22 18.35 -18.05
N GLY A 467 -23.07 19.13 -18.72
CA GLY A 467 -24.47 19.29 -18.31
C GLY A 467 -25.10 20.57 -18.81
N THR A 468 -25.99 21.15 -17.99
CA THR A 468 -26.67 22.40 -18.31
C THR A 468 -26.41 23.50 -17.29
N ILE A 469 -26.28 24.73 -17.78
CA ILE A 469 -26.32 25.96 -16.99
C ILE A 469 -27.45 26.84 -17.49
N ARG A 470 -27.95 27.71 -16.63
CA ARG A 470 -28.84 28.80 -17.00
C ARG A 470 -28.16 30.14 -16.77
N VAL A 471 -28.20 31.00 -17.79
CA VAL A 471 -27.65 32.36 -17.76
C VAL A 471 -28.81 33.35 -17.77
N ILE A 472 -28.79 34.32 -16.86
CA ILE A 472 -29.79 35.39 -16.82
C ILE A 472 -29.39 36.47 -17.81
N ASP A 473 -30.25 36.76 -18.78
CA ASP A 473 -30.02 37.86 -19.71
C ASP A 473 -30.44 39.22 -19.11
N ASN A 474 -30.23 40.30 -19.85
CA ASN A 474 -30.53 41.66 -19.38
C ASN A 474 -32.03 41.95 -19.20
N ASP A 475 -32.91 41.14 -19.81
CA ASP A 475 -34.36 41.22 -19.63
C ASP A 475 -34.84 40.36 -18.45
N GLY A 476 -33.93 39.60 -17.83
CA GLY A 476 -34.20 38.74 -16.68
C GLY A 476 -34.67 37.34 -17.06
N PHE A 477 -34.60 36.96 -18.34
CA PHE A 477 -34.92 35.60 -18.78
C PHE A 477 -33.75 34.65 -18.54
N GLU A 478 -34.09 33.40 -18.23
CA GLU A 478 -33.12 32.35 -17.93
C GLU A 478 -32.88 31.49 -19.18
N ARG A 479 -31.75 31.75 -19.84
CA ARG A 479 -31.32 31.11 -21.09
C ARG A 479 -30.62 29.78 -20.78
N ARG A 480 -31.12 28.66 -21.32
CA ARG A 480 -30.60 27.30 -21.07
C ARG A 480 -29.45 26.98 -22.02
N LEU A 481 -28.25 26.81 -21.48
CA LEU A 481 -27.05 26.45 -22.24
C LEU A 481 -26.55 25.07 -21.85
N ILE A 482 -26.14 24.28 -22.85
CA ILE A 482 -25.49 22.98 -22.66
C ILE A 482 -23.99 23.20 -22.70
N TYR A 483 -23.29 22.71 -21.68
CA TYR A 483 -21.84 22.72 -21.63
C TYR A 483 -21.27 21.30 -21.73
N THR A 484 -20.21 21.14 -22.51
CA THR A 484 -19.54 19.86 -22.74
C THR A 484 -18.30 19.66 -21.88
N ALA A 485 -17.77 20.74 -21.32
CA ALA A 485 -16.62 20.74 -20.43
C ALA A 485 -16.65 21.97 -19.51
N VAL A 486 -16.02 21.87 -18.35
CA VAL A 486 -15.75 23.00 -17.45
C VAL A 486 -14.27 23.03 -17.09
N ASN A 487 -13.68 24.22 -17.12
CA ASN A 487 -12.32 24.46 -16.64
C ASN A 487 -12.42 25.32 -15.37
N THR A 488 -12.04 24.75 -14.23
CA THR A 488 -12.13 25.41 -12.92
C THR A 488 -11.07 26.50 -12.74
N THR A 489 -9.87 26.34 -13.32
CA THR A 489 -8.78 27.32 -13.29
C THR A 489 -9.14 28.61 -14.04
N SER A 490 -9.59 28.48 -15.29
CA SER A 490 -10.03 29.61 -16.11
C SER A 490 -11.49 30.00 -15.86
N LYS A 491 -12.20 29.25 -15.02
CA LYS A 491 -13.60 29.46 -14.64
C LYS A 491 -14.52 29.55 -15.85
N THR A 492 -14.30 28.67 -16.82
CA THR A 492 -14.93 28.71 -18.13
C THR A 492 -15.72 27.43 -18.40
N PHE A 493 -16.98 27.58 -18.75
CA PHE A 493 -17.79 26.51 -19.34
C PHE A 493 -17.62 26.55 -20.86
N THR A 494 -17.32 25.39 -21.46
CA THR A 494 -17.32 25.21 -22.92
C THR A 494 -18.75 24.86 -23.34
N ILE A 495 -19.38 25.72 -24.13
CA ILE A 495 -20.78 25.60 -24.54
C ILE A 495 -20.86 24.89 -25.88
N ASP A 496 -21.79 23.94 -26.00
CA ASP A 496 -22.27 23.45 -27.30
C ASP A 496 -23.38 24.40 -27.74
N PRO A 497 -23.13 25.29 -28.72
CA PRO A 497 -24.16 26.19 -29.19
C PRO A 497 -25.32 25.37 -29.71
N ALA A 498 -25.11 24.46 -30.67
CA ALA A 498 -26.18 23.77 -31.41
C ALA A 498 -27.18 23.00 -30.52
N ALA A 499 -26.75 22.50 -29.37
CA ALA A 499 -27.62 21.81 -28.42
C ALA A 499 -28.27 22.75 -27.38
N SER A 500 -27.70 23.93 -27.15
CA SER A 500 -28.25 24.96 -26.28
C SER A 500 -29.51 25.56 -26.88
N GLU A 501 -30.57 25.70 -26.09
CA GLU A 501 -31.82 26.29 -26.57
C GLU A 501 -32.36 25.69 -27.89
N ALA A 502 -32.16 24.39 -28.12
CA ALA A 502 -32.51 23.71 -29.37
C ALA A 502 -34.00 23.82 -29.78
N ASP A 503 -34.87 24.23 -28.85
CA ASP A 503 -36.30 24.43 -29.07
C ASP A 503 -36.65 25.85 -29.62
N VAL A 504 -35.66 26.74 -29.81
CA VAL A 504 -35.87 28.08 -30.40
C VAL A 504 -35.03 28.29 -31.68
N PRO A 505 -35.49 29.15 -32.61
CA PRO A 505 -34.84 29.32 -33.92
C PRO A 505 -33.39 29.84 -33.86
N ASN A 506 -33.04 30.55 -32.78
CA ASN A 506 -31.72 31.15 -32.59
C ASN A 506 -31.09 30.56 -31.34
N VAL A 507 -30.07 29.74 -31.57
CA VAL A 507 -29.49 28.85 -30.58
C VAL A 507 -28.30 29.53 -29.89
N ALA A 508 -28.33 29.64 -28.56
CA ALA A 508 -27.32 30.34 -27.75
C ALA A 508 -27.01 31.77 -28.21
N ASP A 509 -28.03 32.51 -28.66
CA ASP A 509 -27.91 33.85 -29.25
C ASP A 509 -28.12 34.96 -28.21
N PHE A 510 -27.05 35.72 -27.93
CA PHE A 510 -27.07 36.90 -27.04
C PHE A 510 -26.90 38.21 -27.81
N LEU A 511 -27.09 38.23 -29.13
CA LEU A 511 -26.95 39.43 -29.96
C LEU A 511 -28.11 40.41 -29.76
N THR A 512 -29.34 39.88 -29.64
CA THR A 512 -30.56 40.69 -29.46
C THR A 512 -30.77 41.10 -28.01
N VAL A 513 -30.66 40.13 -27.09
CA VAL A 513 -30.72 40.36 -25.64
C VAL A 513 -29.40 39.88 -25.06
N ASN A 514 -28.53 40.84 -24.72
CA ASN A 514 -27.23 40.55 -24.15
C ASN A 514 -27.36 40.05 -22.71
N ALA A 515 -26.31 39.42 -22.18
CA ALA A 515 -26.14 39.17 -20.75
C ALA A 515 -24.91 39.94 -20.25
N SER A 516 -25.13 40.87 -19.31
CA SER A 516 -24.07 41.74 -18.79
C SER A 516 -23.19 41.02 -17.78
N ILE A 517 -21.97 41.55 -17.58
CA ILE A 517 -21.13 41.15 -16.44
C ILE A 517 -21.93 41.28 -15.15
N SER A 518 -21.73 40.34 -14.22
CA SER A 518 -22.47 40.19 -12.96
C SER A 518 -23.88 39.62 -13.08
N ASN A 519 -24.42 39.39 -14.29
CA ASN A 519 -25.68 38.65 -14.41
C ASN A 519 -25.52 37.24 -13.83
N GLY A 520 -26.61 36.74 -13.23
CA GLY A 520 -26.63 35.46 -12.55
C GLY A 520 -26.44 34.28 -13.50
N VAL A 521 -25.66 33.31 -13.06
CA VAL A 521 -25.47 32.02 -13.72
C VAL A 521 -25.63 30.94 -12.67
N TYR A 522 -26.32 29.85 -13.02
CA TYR A 522 -26.45 28.72 -12.11
C TYR A 522 -26.46 27.40 -12.87
N ILE A 523 -26.01 26.34 -12.21
CA ILE A 523 -26.03 24.99 -12.74
C ILE A 523 -27.44 24.44 -12.63
N SER A 524 -28.02 24.03 -13.73
CA SER A 524 -29.22 23.21 -13.72
C SER A 524 -28.80 21.74 -13.78
N TYR A 525 -28.71 21.11 -12.62
CA TYR A 525 -28.28 19.70 -12.50
C TYR A 525 -29.18 18.75 -13.29
N ILE A 526 -30.47 19.07 -13.37
CA ILE A 526 -31.40 18.48 -14.33
C ILE A 526 -32.16 19.66 -14.98
N ASP A 527 -32.23 19.70 -16.31
CA ASP A 527 -33.11 20.59 -17.07
C ASP A 527 -33.51 19.90 -18.36
N ASP A 528 -34.47 18.99 -18.23
CA ASP A 528 -34.87 18.10 -19.31
C ASP A 528 -36.32 17.67 -19.21
N LEU A 529 -36.85 17.18 -20.34
CA LEU A 529 -38.12 16.46 -20.38
C LEU A 529 -37.87 15.02 -19.93
N ALA A 530 -38.73 14.51 -19.04
CA ALA A 530 -38.62 13.16 -18.52
C ALA A 530 -38.78 12.13 -19.65
N GLY A 531 -37.83 11.20 -19.73
CA GLY A 531 -37.90 10.03 -20.61
C GLY A 531 -38.22 8.73 -19.84
N ALA A 532 -38.46 7.63 -20.57
CA ALA A 532 -38.53 6.30 -19.98
C ALA A 532 -37.24 5.98 -19.18
N PRO A 533 -37.34 5.43 -17.95
CA PRO A 533 -38.51 4.81 -17.31
C PRO A 533 -39.34 5.75 -16.40
N GLY A 534 -39.23 7.08 -16.54
CA GLY A 534 -39.89 8.03 -15.63
C GLY A 534 -38.98 8.49 -14.49
N SER A 535 -37.69 8.65 -14.77
CA SER A 535 -36.68 9.17 -13.83
C SER A 535 -35.58 9.94 -14.55
N LEU A 536 -34.98 10.92 -13.89
CA LEU A 536 -33.82 11.67 -14.35
C LEU A 536 -32.76 11.70 -13.25
N SER A 537 -31.49 11.74 -13.61
CA SER A 537 -30.39 11.70 -12.65
C SER A 537 -29.24 12.62 -13.03
N PHE A 538 -28.47 13.03 -12.03
CA PHE A 538 -27.19 13.69 -12.22
C PHE A 538 -26.17 13.15 -11.22
N THR A 539 -24.90 13.16 -11.60
CA THR A 539 -23.78 12.82 -10.72
C THR A 539 -22.97 14.07 -10.44
N SER A 540 -22.65 14.30 -9.18
CA SER A 540 -21.77 15.38 -8.75
C SER A 540 -20.93 14.95 -7.56
N VAL A 541 -19.82 15.66 -7.32
CA VAL A 541 -19.00 15.47 -6.13
C VAL A 541 -19.80 15.88 -4.90
N HIS A 542 -19.81 15.03 -3.88
CA HIS A 542 -20.31 15.34 -2.55
C HIS A 542 -19.20 15.99 -1.71
N SER A 543 -19.54 17.08 -1.02
CA SER A 543 -18.66 17.75 -0.06
C SER A 543 -19.29 17.72 1.33
N ASP A 544 -18.54 17.21 2.30
CA ASP A 544 -18.96 17.20 3.72
C ASP A 544 -18.97 18.60 4.34
N VAL A 545 -18.32 19.58 3.70
CA VAL A 545 -18.25 20.98 4.18
C VAL A 545 -19.51 21.76 3.82
N THR A 546 -20.06 21.55 2.61
CA THR A 546 -21.31 22.19 2.17
C THR A 546 -22.17 21.20 1.39
N ALA A 547 -23.17 20.60 2.05
CA ALA A 547 -24.14 19.76 1.37
C ALA A 547 -24.88 20.56 0.28
N LEU A 548 -24.84 20.06 -0.96
CA LEU A 548 -25.50 20.67 -2.09
C LEU A 548 -27.01 20.74 -1.83
N SER A 549 -27.50 21.96 -1.60
CA SER A 549 -28.91 22.27 -1.37
C SER A 549 -29.58 22.60 -2.68
N LEU A 550 -30.67 21.90 -2.97
CA LEU A 550 -31.36 21.88 -4.26
C LEU A 550 -32.82 22.22 -4.11
N VAL A 551 -33.40 22.69 -5.20
CA VAL A 551 -34.84 22.79 -5.42
C VAL A 551 -35.20 21.93 -6.62
N ILE A 552 -36.24 21.13 -6.46
CA ILE A 552 -36.88 20.36 -7.52
C ILE A 552 -38.08 21.17 -7.99
N ILE A 553 -38.21 21.35 -9.30
CA ILE A 553 -39.40 21.86 -9.95
C ILE A 553 -39.81 20.86 -11.01
N VAL A 554 -41.03 20.32 -10.89
CA VAL A 554 -41.66 19.50 -11.93
C VAL A 554 -42.94 20.18 -12.38
N ARG A 555 -43.08 20.32 -13.70
CA ARG A 555 -44.25 20.94 -14.33
C ARG A 555 -44.68 20.13 -15.53
N ASP A 556 -45.94 20.32 -15.92
CA ASP A 556 -46.42 19.86 -17.21
C ASP A 556 -45.65 20.57 -18.33
N GLY A 557 -45.04 19.80 -19.22
CA GLY A 557 -44.20 20.32 -20.29
C GLY A 557 -44.17 19.47 -21.54
N GLY A 558 -45.04 18.46 -21.64
CA GLY A 558 -45.19 17.59 -22.79
C GLY A 558 -46.63 17.55 -23.29
N GLU A 559 -46.83 16.88 -24.42
CA GLU A 559 -48.15 16.81 -25.09
C GLU A 559 -48.70 15.37 -25.14
N VAL A 560 -48.02 14.42 -24.50
CA VAL A 560 -48.22 12.98 -24.73
C VAL A 560 -49.45 12.46 -24.01
N ASN A 561 -49.70 12.90 -22.77
CA ASN A 561 -50.77 12.36 -21.94
C ASN A 561 -51.87 13.37 -21.60
N ASN A 562 -51.63 14.67 -21.83
CA ASN A 562 -52.58 15.76 -21.51
C ASN A 562 -53.14 15.61 -20.09
N THR A 563 -52.22 15.42 -19.14
CA THR A 563 -52.51 15.25 -17.71
C THR A 563 -51.95 16.43 -16.92
N PRO A 564 -52.64 17.59 -16.95
CA PRO A 564 -52.17 18.78 -16.24
C PRO A 564 -51.92 18.48 -14.76
N ILE A 565 -50.72 18.87 -14.31
CA ILE A 565 -50.33 18.81 -12.91
C ILE A 565 -50.13 20.20 -12.36
N LYS A 566 -50.46 20.34 -11.07
CA LYS A 566 -49.95 21.46 -10.29
C LYS A 566 -48.45 21.34 -10.23
N GLN A 567 -47.75 22.46 -10.42
CA GLN A 567 -46.30 22.51 -10.31
C GLN A 567 -45.87 21.96 -8.95
N TYR A 568 -45.03 20.93 -8.99
CA TYR A 568 -44.41 20.36 -7.81
C TYR A 568 -43.11 21.12 -7.53
N ILE A 569 -43.03 21.76 -6.37
CA ILE A 569 -41.82 22.44 -5.90
C ILE A 569 -41.44 21.84 -4.56
N ALA A 570 -40.20 21.36 -4.42
CA ALA A 570 -39.74 20.75 -3.17
C ALA A 570 -38.24 21.00 -2.94
N PRO A 571 -37.82 21.12 -1.67
CA PRO A 571 -36.41 21.15 -1.34
C PRO A 571 -35.82 19.74 -1.45
N TRP A 572 -34.56 19.66 -1.87
CA TRP A 572 -33.78 18.42 -1.86
C TRP A 572 -32.36 18.73 -1.40
N SER A 573 -31.74 17.80 -0.70
CA SER A 573 -30.34 17.92 -0.31
C SER A 573 -29.60 16.68 -0.78
N GLN A 574 -28.46 16.88 -1.43
CA GLN A 574 -27.54 15.79 -1.72
C GLN A 574 -27.03 15.19 -0.40
N THR A 575 -26.87 13.87 -0.40
CA THR A 575 -26.29 13.10 0.70
C THR A 575 -24.93 12.53 0.28
N ASN A 576 -24.18 11.96 1.23
CA ASN A 576 -22.90 11.29 0.99
C ASN A 576 -23.02 9.91 0.31
N SER A 577 -24.20 9.59 -0.24
CA SER A 577 -24.53 8.32 -0.86
C SER A 577 -25.61 8.57 -1.90
N ASN A 578 -25.69 7.69 -2.90
CA ASN A 578 -26.72 7.76 -3.94
C ASN A 578 -28.10 7.88 -3.30
N ASN A 579 -28.85 8.88 -3.73
CA ASN A 579 -30.16 9.16 -3.15
C ASN A 579 -31.22 9.28 -4.23
N THR A 580 -32.47 9.13 -3.79
CA THR A 580 -33.63 9.27 -4.67
C THR A 580 -34.64 10.19 -4.01
N ALA A 581 -35.02 11.24 -4.74
CA ALA A 581 -36.23 12.01 -4.45
C ALA A 581 -37.35 11.53 -5.37
N THR A 582 -38.60 11.58 -4.88
CA THR A 582 -39.77 11.20 -5.68
C THR A 582 -40.65 12.42 -5.87
N ALA A 583 -40.87 12.81 -7.13
CA ALA A 583 -41.82 13.86 -7.45
C ALA A 583 -43.26 13.39 -7.14
N ILE A 584 -44.08 14.29 -6.61
CA ILE A 584 -45.49 14.00 -6.33
C ILE A 584 -46.34 14.70 -7.37
N ARG A 585 -47.08 13.92 -8.16
CA ARG A 585 -48.06 14.45 -9.11
C ARG A 585 -49.37 14.77 -8.39
N THR A 586 -49.78 16.02 -8.46
CA THR A 586 -51.12 16.46 -8.04
C THR A 586 -51.86 16.96 -9.27
N SER A 587 -52.99 16.34 -9.60
CA SER A 587 -53.84 16.77 -10.72
C SER A 587 -54.26 18.23 -10.58
N ASP A 588 -54.24 18.99 -11.68
CA ASP A 588 -54.74 20.38 -11.74
C ASP A 588 -56.20 20.48 -12.23
N THR A 589 -56.94 19.38 -12.14
CA THR A 589 -58.37 19.30 -12.49
C THR A 589 -59.29 19.93 -11.47
#